data_AF-A0A8T6I8Z7-F1
#
_entry.id   AF-A0A8T6I8Z7-F1
#
_cell.length_a   1.000
_cell.length_b   1.000
_cell.length_c   1.000
_cell.angle_alpha   90.00
_cell.angle_beta   90.00
_cell.angle_gamma   90.00
#
_symmetry.space_group_name_H-M   'P 1'
#
loop_
_entity.id
_entity.type
_entity.pdbx_description
1 polymer ?
#
loop_
_entity_poly.entity_id
_entity_poly.type
_entity_poly.pdbx_seq_one_letter_code
_entity_poly.pdbx_strand_id
1 'polypeptide(L)'
;MAEAQTIPAESEALGRVLDSIDELGLTHNIVELETHGFTTVKGVLSDGQIERAKAAILARVEAHVGHKLDPDNATEEDFQGMTYVPYMLYEDEIFEEILVEPKPLALITYLLGESCLLSSMGCHFRGPGGAPLPLHSDNGNGIPAPYATFSQVANVNYALTPYSREAGALAMVPGSHKLARSPRLDEMGLGDGGNPNAVSMDIDPGDAVVWHGNTWHGSFVRELPGVRMNLAVYFNRQYIRTQEHHGDAVPEEVLERHANDTRLLNLLGAKQPYGWRREGPDYSKFALMPRGLYD
;
A
#
# COMPACT_ATOMS: atom_id res chain seq x y z
N MET A 1 13.27 35.14 19.85
CA MET A 1 12.29 34.05 20.01
C MET A 1 11.66 33.88 18.65
N ALA A 2 11.99 32.80 17.95
CA ALA A 2 11.40 32.52 16.65
C ALA A 2 9.89 32.39 16.85
N GLU A 3 9.11 33.13 16.05
CA GLU A 3 7.68 32.88 15.91
C GLU A 3 7.53 31.37 15.70
N ALA A 4 6.81 30.71 16.61
CA ALA A 4 6.41 29.34 16.39
C ALA A 4 5.80 29.30 14.99
N GLN A 5 6.37 28.48 14.10
CA GLN A 5 5.85 28.26 12.75
C GLN A 5 4.37 27.91 12.91
N THR A 6 3.51 28.92 12.74
CA THR A 6 2.09 28.71 12.57
C THR A 6 2.00 27.96 11.26
N ILE A 7 1.78 26.65 11.34
CA ILE A 7 1.33 25.86 10.18
C ILE A 7 0.09 26.63 9.69
N PRO A 8 0.13 27.28 8.52
CA PRO A 8 -1.00 28.07 8.08
C PRO A 8 -2.22 27.15 8.03
N ALA A 9 -3.34 27.59 8.60
CA ALA A 9 -4.59 26.84 8.58
C ALA A 9 -5.08 26.55 7.14
N GLU A 10 -4.54 27.28 6.16
CA GLU A 10 -4.75 27.12 4.73
C GLU A 10 -3.42 26.80 4.05
N SER A 11 -3.14 25.51 3.86
CA SER A 11 -2.08 25.06 2.95
C SER A 11 -2.67 24.98 1.54
N GLU A 12 -2.06 25.64 0.56
CA GLU A 12 -2.46 25.51 -0.86
C GLU A 12 -2.42 24.04 -1.32
N ALA A 13 -1.49 23.24 -0.79
CA ALA A 13 -1.42 21.80 -1.05
C ALA A 13 -2.61 21.06 -0.46
N LEU A 14 -3.03 21.38 0.77
CA LEU A 14 -4.26 20.83 1.34
C LEU A 14 -5.48 21.19 0.49
N GLY A 15 -5.55 22.43 -0.03
CA GLY A 15 -6.60 22.84 -0.97
C GLY A 15 -6.67 21.92 -2.19
N ARG A 16 -5.54 21.74 -2.92
CA ARG A 16 -5.46 20.85 -4.08
C ARG A 16 -5.81 19.39 -3.76
N VAL A 17 -5.36 18.90 -2.60
CA VAL A 17 -5.68 17.54 -2.14
C VAL A 17 -7.18 17.39 -1.91
N LEU A 18 -7.82 18.35 -1.22
CA LEU A 18 -9.26 18.29 -0.96
C LEU A 18 -10.10 18.49 -2.23
N ASP A 19 -9.66 19.33 -3.16
CA ASP A 19 -10.29 19.49 -4.47
C ASP A 19 -10.26 18.15 -5.24
N SER A 20 -9.12 17.45 -5.25
CA SER A 20 -9.01 16.13 -5.87
C SER A 20 -9.91 15.09 -5.19
N ILE A 21 -10.04 15.13 -3.86
CA ILE A 21 -10.96 14.26 -3.11
C ILE A 21 -12.42 14.54 -3.51
N ASP A 22 -12.82 15.80 -3.65
CA ASP A 22 -14.18 16.18 -4.05
C ASP A 22 -14.48 15.79 -5.50
N GLU A 23 -13.58 16.11 -6.45
CA GLU A 23 -13.71 15.77 -7.87
C GLU A 23 -13.87 14.27 -8.11
N LEU A 24 -13.21 13.43 -7.30
CA LEU A 24 -13.28 11.98 -7.38
C LEU A 24 -14.41 11.36 -6.54
N GLY A 25 -15.17 12.17 -5.79
CA GLY A 25 -16.28 11.74 -4.96
C GLY A 25 -15.86 10.92 -3.73
N LEU A 26 -14.71 11.25 -3.13
CA LEU A 26 -14.06 10.46 -2.07
C LEU A 26 -14.26 11.01 -0.66
N THR A 27 -15.17 11.97 -0.47
CA THR A 27 -15.44 12.60 0.84
C THR A 27 -15.83 11.57 1.91
N HIS A 28 -16.58 10.53 1.54
CA HIS A 28 -16.93 9.46 2.48
C HIS A 28 -15.69 8.64 2.88
N ASN A 29 -14.81 8.34 1.92
CA ASN A 29 -13.59 7.57 2.15
C ASN A 29 -12.63 8.26 3.12
N ILE A 30 -12.49 9.60 3.05
CA ILE A 30 -11.67 10.32 4.04
C ILE A 30 -12.29 10.26 5.45
N VAL A 31 -13.62 10.29 5.57
CA VAL A 31 -14.29 10.13 6.88
C VAL A 31 -13.99 8.74 7.46
N GLU A 32 -14.02 7.68 6.65
CA GLU A 32 -13.65 6.33 7.08
C GLU A 32 -12.16 6.24 7.46
N LEU A 33 -11.26 6.87 6.70
CA LEU A 33 -9.84 6.94 7.06
C LEU A 33 -9.63 7.62 8.42
N GLU A 34 -10.30 8.74 8.68
CA GLU A 34 -10.17 9.46 9.96
C GLU A 34 -10.83 8.71 11.12
N THR A 35 -11.95 8.02 10.87
CA THR A 35 -12.74 7.35 11.92
C THR A 35 -12.26 5.93 12.20
N HIS A 36 -12.07 5.13 11.16
CA HIS A 36 -11.72 3.70 11.20
C HIS A 36 -10.24 3.41 10.89
N GLY A 37 -9.53 4.31 10.20
CA GLY A 37 -8.13 4.11 9.81
C GLY A 37 -7.94 3.41 8.47
N PHE A 38 -9.03 3.02 7.82
CA PHE A 38 -9.04 2.39 6.50
C PHE A 38 -10.37 2.64 5.80
N THR A 39 -10.39 2.43 4.48
CA THR A 39 -11.58 2.57 3.63
C THR A 39 -11.48 1.63 2.43
N THR A 40 -12.62 1.30 1.82
CA THR A 40 -12.69 0.51 0.58
C THR A 40 -13.17 1.36 -0.58
N VAL A 41 -12.47 1.27 -1.71
CA VAL A 41 -12.88 1.85 -2.99
C VAL A 41 -13.30 0.71 -3.91
N LYS A 42 -14.56 0.75 -4.37
CA LYS A 42 -15.16 -0.33 -5.17
C LYS A 42 -14.83 -0.19 -6.65
N GLY A 43 -14.58 -1.32 -7.32
CA GLY A 43 -14.41 -1.42 -8.78
C GLY A 43 -13.35 -0.47 -9.33
N VAL A 44 -12.18 -0.42 -8.69
CA VAL A 44 -11.06 0.40 -9.15
C VAL A 44 -10.46 -0.19 -10.43
N LEU A 45 -10.24 -1.50 -10.45
CA LEU A 45 -9.65 -2.17 -11.60
C LEU A 45 -10.75 -2.74 -12.52
N SER A 46 -10.53 -2.61 -13.83
CA SER A 46 -11.30 -3.32 -14.84
C SER A 46 -10.93 -4.80 -14.92
N ASP A 47 -11.83 -5.63 -15.47
CA ASP A 47 -11.58 -7.07 -15.70
C ASP A 47 -10.28 -7.32 -16.48
N GLY A 48 -9.99 -6.47 -17.49
CA GLY A 48 -8.76 -6.58 -18.28
C GLY A 48 -7.50 -6.31 -17.46
N GLN A 49 -7.54 -5.34 -16.54
CA GLN A 49 -6.43 -5.06 -15.63
C GLN A 49 -6.23 -6.21 -14.63
N ILE A 50 -7.33 -6.74 -14.08
CA ILE A 50 -7.30 -7.87 -13.14
C ILE A 50 -6.66 -9.10 -13.80
N GLU A 51 -7.09 -9.48 -15.00
CA GLU A 51 -6.56 -10.67 -15.67
C GLU A 51 -5.10 -10.51 -16.09
N ARG A 52 -4.68 -9.33 -16.57
CA ARG A 52 -3.26 -9.05 -16.86
C ARG A 52 -2.39 -9.14 -15.61
N ALA A 53 -2.82 -8.52 -14.51
CA ALA A 53 -2.09 -8.53 -13.24
C ALA A 53 -1.97 -9.96 -12.67
N LYS A 54 -3.07 -10.73 -12.67
CA LYS A 54 -3.07 -12.15 -12.26
C LYS A 54 -2.10 -12.98 -13.11
N ALA A 55 -2.13 -12.82 -14.43
CA ALA A 55 -1.26 -13.57 -15.32
C ALA A 55 0.23 -13.29 -15.06
N ALA A 56 0.60 -12.02 -14.89
CA ALA A 56 1.98 -11.63 -14.59
C ALA A 56 2.46 -12.15 -13.22
N ILE A 57 1.63 -12.01 -12.17
CA ILE A 57 1.92 -12.56 -10.83
C ILE A 57 2.07 -14.08 -10.89
N LEU A 58 1.13 -14.78 -11.53
CA LEU A 58 1.15 -16.23 -11.61
C LEU A 58 2.40 -16.72 -12.35
N ALA A 59 2.74 -16.10 -13.49
CA ALA A 59 3.96 -16.42 -14.22
C ALA A 59 5.22 -16.26 -13.35
N ARG A 60 5.28 -15.19 -12.54
CA ARG A 60 6.39 -14.93 -11.62
C ARG A 60 6.49 -15.99 -10.52
N VAL A 61 5.36 -16.38 -9.93
CA VAL A 61 5.30 -17.40 -8.88
C VAL A 61 5.66 -18.78 -9.43
N GLU A 62 5.06 -19.18 -10.56
CA GLU A 62 5.33 -20.46 -11.23
C GLU A 62 6.80 -20.62 -11.60
N ALA A 63 7.45 -19.55 -12.08
CA ALA A 63 8.88 -19.55 -12.36
C ALA A 63 9.72 -19.79 -11.09
N HIS A 64 9.27 -19.29 -9.94
CA HIS A 64 9.94 -19.48 -8.66
C HIS A 64 9.75 -20.90 -8.09
N VAL A 65 8.52 -21.44 -8.16
CA VAL A 65 8.20 -22.77 -7.62
C VAL A 65 8.50 -23.93 -8.59
N GLY A 66 8.79 -23.62 -9.86
CA GLY A 66 9.22 -24.59 -10.87
C GLY A 66 8.11 -25.47 -11.45
N HIS A 67 6.84 -25.14 -11.23
CA HIS A 67 5.69 -25.87 -11.75
C HIS A 67 4.48 -24.93 -11.95
N LYS A 68 3.47 -25.42 -12.67
CA LYS A 68 2.22 -24.68 -12.93
C LYS A 68 1.26 -24.78 -11.75
N LEU A 69 0.56 -23.69 -11.45
CA LEU A 69 -0.45 -23.64 -10.39
C LEU A 69 -1.83 -23.42 -11.01
N ASP A 70 -2.81 -24.21 -10.57
CA ASP A 70 -4.22 -23.93 -10.86
C ASP A 70 -4.72 -22.86 -9.88
N PRO A 71 -4.98 -21.62 -10.31
CA PRO A 71 -5.36 -20.55 -9.40
C PRO A 71 -6.70 -20.79 -8.69
N ASP A 72 -7.57 -21.65 -9.24
CA ASP A 72 -8.89 -21.92 -8.69
C ASP A 72 -8.91 -23.19 -7.82
N ASN A 73 -7.99 -24.13 -8.05
CA ASN A 73 -8.01 -25.44 -7.40
C ASN A 73 -6.72 -25.88 -6.69
N ALA A 74 -5.66 -25.06 -6.65
CA ALA A 74 -4.43 -25.38 -5.93
C ALA A 74 -4.70 -25.83 -4.48
N THR A 75 -4.02 -26.89 -4.07
CA THR A 75 -4.10 -27.49 -2.73
C THR A 75 -2.87 -27.13 -1.90
N GLU A 76 -2.83 -27.56 -0.63
CA GLU A 76 -1.63 -27.40 0.21
C GLU A 76 -0.40 -28.15 -0.35
N GLU A 77 -0.60 -29.19 -1.17
CA GLU A 77 0.50 -29.91 -1.82
C GLU A 77 1.13 -29.09 -2.96
N ASP A 78 0.33 -28.26 -3.63
CA ASP A 78 0.77 -27.39 -4.72
C ASP A 78 1.43 -26.12 -4.18
N PHE A 79 0.79 -25.46 -3.20
CA PHE A 79 1.31 -24.25 -2.59
C PHE A 79 0.73 -24.03 -1.18
N GLN A 80 1.56 -24.13 -0.14
CA GLN A 80 1.13 -23.96 1.24
C GLN A 80 1.44 -22.56 1.78
N GLY A 81 0.44 -21.91 2.38
CA GLY A 81 0.63 -20.67 3.13
C GLY A 81 0.81 -19.43 2.24
N MET A 82 1.78 -18.56 2.59
CA MET A 82 1.94 -17.24 1.96
C MET A 82 3.40 -16.97 1.60
N THR A 83 3.61 -16.44 0.39
CA THR A 83 4.88 -15.83 -0.04
C THR A 83 4.65 -14.39 -0.46
N TYR A 84 5.58 -13.51 -0.10
CA TYR A 84 5.62 -12.15 -0.64
C TYR A 84 6.50 -12.12 -1.90
N VAL A 85 5.93 -11.61 -3.00
CA VAL A 85 6.63 -11.43 -4.28
C VAL A 85 6.93 -9.92 -4.44
N PRO A 86 8.18 -9.49 -4.26
CA PRO A 86 8.56 -8.07 -4.36
C PRO A 86 8.84 -7.64 -5.81
N TYR A 87 9.03 -6.33 -6.01
CA TYR A 87 9.43 -5.70 -7.28
C TYR A 87 8.47 -5.94 -8.45
N MET A 88 7.17 -6.07 -8.18
CA MET A 88 6.19 -6.34 -9.23
C MET A 88 6.04 -5.17 -10.21
N LEU A 89 6.36 -3.94 -9.79
CA LEU A 89 6.25 -2.75 -10.66
C LEU A 89 6.90 -2.93 -12.02
N TYR A 90 8.03 -3.63 -12.09
CA TYR A 90 8.83 -3.77 -13.32
C TYR A 90 8.61 -5.09 -14.06
N GLU A 91 7.67 -5.93 -13.62
CA GLU A 91 7.41 -7.24 -14.26
C GLU A 91 6.46 -7.12 -15.46
N ASP A 92 5.54 -6.15 -15.47
CA ASP A 92 4.63 -5.85 -16.58
C ASP A 92 4.08 -4.41 -16.45
N GLU A 93 3.83 -3.75 -17.58
CA GLU A 93 3.31 -2.37 -17.64
C GLU A 93 1.97 -2.20 -16.90
N ILE A 94 1.20 -3.29 -16.72
CA ILE A 94 -0.05 -3.26 -15.95
C ILE A 94 0.14 -2.73 -14.53
N PHE A 95 1.30 -2.98 -13.91
CA PHE A 95 1.57 -2.54 -12.55
C PHE A 95 1.85 -1.05 -12.46
N GLU A 96 2.39 -0.47 -13.54
CA GLU A 96 2.55 0.98 -13.69
C GLU A 96 1.18 1.65 -13.87
N GLU A 97 0.28 1.05 -14.65
CA GLU A 97 -1.11 1.51 -14.79
C GLU A 97 -1.85 1.49 -13.43
N ILE A 98 -1.74 0.40 -12.67
CA ILE A 98 -2.39 0.26 -11.36
C ILE A 98 -1.80 1.21 -10.32
N LEU A 99 -0.50 1.51 -10.37
CA LEU A 99 0.17 2.44 -9.45
C LEU A 99 -0.49 3.83 -9.43
N VAL A 100 -0.96 4.27 -10.60
CA VAL A 100 -1.49 5.62 -10.81
C VAL A 100 -3.02 5.69 -10.86
N GLU A 101 -3.70 4.64 -10.39
CA GLU A 101 -5.16 4.63 -10.29
C GLU A 101 -5.67 5.85 -9.49
N PRO A 102 -6.53 6.71 -10.07
CA PRO A 102 -6.79 8.04 -9.53
C PRO A 102 -7.35 8.03 -8.11
N LYS A 103 -8.30 7.14 -7.82
CA LYS A 103 -9.02 7.14 -6.54
C LYS A 103 -8.14 6.69 -5.36
N PRO A 104 -7.47 5.53 -5.40
CA PRO A 104 -6.56 5.15 -4.31
C PRO A 104 -5.39 6.13 -4.17
N LEU A 105 -4.82 6.62 -5.28
CA LEU A 105 -3.69 7.54 -5.21
C LEU A 105 -4.09 8.89 -4.57
N ALA A 106 -5.30 9.40 -4.82
CA ALA A 106 -5.80 10.59 -4.14
C ALA A 106 -5.91 10.38 -2.62
N LEU A 107 -6.39 9.23 -2.16
CA LEU A 107 -6.45 8.88 -0.74
C LEU A 107 -5.06 8.71 -0.11
N ILE A 108 -4.11 8.12 -0.82
CA ILE A 108 -2.70 8.08 -0.40
C ILE A 108 -2.11 9.48 -0.29
N THR A 109 -2.41 10.35 -1.25
CA THR A 109 -1.95 11.75 -1.26
C THR A 109 -2.54 12.53 -0.08
N TYR A 110 -3.81 12.28 0.27
CA TYR A 110 -4.40 12.81 1.49
C TYR A 110 -3.65 12.36 2.76
N LEU A 111 -3.26 11.09 2.85
CA LEU A 111 -2.56 10.57 4.03
C LEU A 111 -1.10 11.02 4.14
N LEU A 112 -0.40 11.17 3.02
CA LEU A 112 1.07 11.29 2.97
C LEU A 112 1.59 12.58 2.35
N GLY A 113 0.75 13.36 1.69
CA GLY A 113 1.12 14.56 0.93
C GLY A 113 1.49 14.28 -0.53
N GLU A 114 1.54 15.34 -1.33
CA GLU A 114 1.91 15.30 -2.75
C GLU A 114 3.33 14.77 -2.97
N SER A 115 4.24 14.92 -2.00
CA SER A 115 5.62 14.45 -2.06
C SER A 115 5.80 12.96 -1.73
N CYS A 116 4.73 12.20 -1.50
CA CYS A 116 4.83 10.78 -1.13
C CYS A 116 5.60 9.96 -2.19
N LEU A 117 6.27 8.90 -1.74
CA LEU A 117 7.02 7.98 -2.60
C LEU A 117 6.36 6.61 -2.59
N LEU A 118 6.51 5.89 -3.71
CA LEU A 118 6.34 4.45 -3.72
C LEU A 118 7.49 3.83 -2.93
N SER A 119 7.16 3.02 -1.93
CA SER A 119 8.14 2.30 -1.11
C SER A 119 8.32 0.86 -1.59
N SER A 120 7.23 0.19 -1.95
CA SER A 120 7.26 -1.15 -2.54
C SER A 120 5.96 -1.45 -3.28
N MET A 121 6.05 -2.29 -4.29
CA MET A 121 4.88 -2.90 -4.94
C MET A 121 5.11 -4.39 -5.07
N GLY A 122 4.26 -5.19 -4.42
CA GLY A 122 4.39 -6.63 -4.41
C GLY A 122 3.07 -7.37 -4.24
N CYS A 123 3.13 -8.68 -4.35
CA CYS A 123 1.98 -9.56 -4.16
C CYS A 123 2.15 -10.41 -2.91
N HIS A 124 1.14 -10.42 -2.04
CA HIS A 124 1.02 -11.44 -1.00
C HIS A 124 0.26 -12.64 -1.58
N PHE A 125 0.99 -13.52 -2.25
CA PHE A 125 0.46 -14.72 -2.88
C PHE A 125 0.18 -15.76 -1.82
N ARG A 126 -1.08 -16.19 -1.71
CA ARG A 126 -1.52 -17.09 -0.63
C ARG A 126 -2.23 -18.31 -1.19
N GLY A 127 -1.72 -19.51 -0.93
CA GLY A 127 -2.43 -20.77 -1.14
C GLY A 127 -3.18 -21.22 0.11
N PRO A 128 -3.81 -22.41 0.08
CA PRO A 128 -4.50 -22.96 1.24
C PRO A 128 -3.55 -23.23 2.43
N GLY A 129 -4.12 -23.21 3.63
CA GLY A 129 -3.42 -23.52 4.87
C GLY A 129 -2.39 -22.46 5.29
N GLY A 130 -1.39 -22.92 6.04
CA GLY A 130 -0.37 -22.07 6.66
C GLY A 130 -0.87 -21.28 7.88
N ALA A 131 -0.09 -20.29 8.29
CA ALA A 131 -0.40 -19.44 9.43
C ALA A 131 -1.13 -18.15 9.00
N PRO A 132 -1.99 -17.58 9.86
CA PRO A 132 -2.48 -16.22 9.65
C PRO A 132 -1.30 -15.24 9.76
N LEU A 133 -1.41 -14.09 9.11
CA LEU A 133 -0.49 -12.98 9.41
C LEU A 133 -1.01 -12.27 10.67
N PRO A 134 -0.24 -12.26 11.78
CA PRO A 134 -0.68 -11.61 13.01
C PRO A 134 -0.99 -10.13 12.79
N LEU A 135 -1.86 -9.57 13.62
CA LEU A 135 -2.13 -8.15 13.60
C LEU A 135 -0.84 -7.37 13.89
N HIS A 136 -0.57 -6.37 13.07
CA HIS A 136 0.57 -5.48 13.18
C HIS A 136 0.22 -4.10 12.62
N SER A 137 1.07 -3.13 12.91
CA SER A 137 1.04 -1.78 12.31
C SER A 137 2.20 -1.70 11.34
N ASP A 138 2.01 -1.05 10.18
CA ASP A 138 3.09 -0.83 9.22
C ASP A 138 4.21 0.05 9.82
N ASN A 139 3.83 1.02 10.65
CA ASN A 139 4.78 1.81 11.44
C ASN A 139 5.52 1.02 12.52
N GLY A 140 5.01 -0.17 12.88
CA GLY A 140 5.66 -1.09 13.82
C GLY A 140 7.01 -1.62 13.34
N ASN A 141 7.34 -1.42 12.07
CA ASN A 141 8.62 -1.79 11.45
C ASN A 141 9.78 -0.83 11.81
N GLY A 142 9.95 -0.54 13.10
CA GLY A 142 11.11 0.18 13.64
C GLY A 142 10.82 1.55 14.24
N ILE A 143 9.60 2.08 14.15
CA ILE A 143 9.21 3.29 14.89
C ILE A 143 8.84 2.86 16.33
N PRO A 144 9.45 3.45 17.38
CA PRO A 144 9.01 3.21 18.75
C PRO A 144 7.68 3.91 19.02
N ALA A 145 6.83 3.32 19.84
CA ALA A 145 5.63 4.00 20.33
C ALA A 145 6.00 5.18 21.26
N PRO A 146 5.20 6.27 21.31
CA PRO A 146 3.99 6.48 20.52
C PRO A 146 4.29 6.89 19.07
N TYR A 147 3.44 6.44 18.15
CA TYR A 147 3.49 6.84 16.74
C TYR A 147 2.98 8.26 16.54
N ALA A 148 3.42 8.90 15.47
CA ALA A 148 2.81 10.14 15.00
C ALA A 148 1.31 9.92 14.71
N THR A 149 0.50 10.93 15.02
CA THR A 149 -0.95 10.89 14.76
C THR A 149 -1.28 11.03 13.29
N PHE A 150 -0.40 11.66 12.50
CA PHE A 150 -0.49 11.69 11.05
C PHE A 150 0.24 10.49 10.44
N SER A 151 -0.24 10.04 9.28
CA SER A 151 0.29 8.84 8.63
C SER A 151 1.72 9.08 8.15
N GLN A 152 2.64 8.22 8.56
CA GLN A 152 4.03 8.20 8.07
C GLN A 152 4.17 7.38 6.79
N VAL A 153 3.37 6.33 6.72
CA VAL A 153 3.26 5.35 5.64
C VAL A 153 1.79 5.06 5.42
N ALA A 154 1.42 4.61 4.23
CA ALA A 154 0.07 4.21 3.89
C ALA A 154 0.14 3.15 2.80
N ASN A 155 -0.91 2.36 2.65
CA ASN A 155 -0.87 1.22 1.76
C ASN A 155 -2.22 1.06 1.06
N VAL A 156 -2.16 0.52 -0.16
CA VAL A 156 -3.31 0.13 -0.96
C VAL A 156 -3.19 -1.36 -1.25
N ASN A 157 -4.24 -2.11 -0.93
CA ASN A 157 -4.36 -3.50 -1.32
C ASN A 157 -5.46 -3.66 -2.36
N TYR A 158 -5.07 -3.97 -3.59
CA TYR A 158 -5.99 -4.32 -4.67
C TYR A 158 -6.29 -5.81 -4.63
N ALA A 159 -7.57 -6.17 -4.51
CA ALA A 159 -8.00 -7.55 -4.61
C ALA A 159 -7.98 -8.00 -6.08
N LEU A 160 -7.26 -9.09 -6.38
CA LEU A 160 -7.25 -9.71 -7.71
C LEU A 160 -8.06 -11.01 -7.74
N THR A 161 -8.42 -11.51 -6.57
CA THR A 161 -9.28 -12.67 -6.34
C THR A 161 -10.28 -12.32 -5.24
N PRO A 162 -11.44 -12.99 -5.15
CA PRO A 162 -12.43 -12.68 -4.13
C PRO A 162 -11.86 -12.80 -2.71
N TYR A 163 -12.23 -11.86 -1.85
CA TYR A 163 -11.87 -11.89 -0.43
C TYR A 163 -13.09 -12.25 0.41
N SER A 164 -12.90 -13.23 1.28
CA SER A 164 -13.73 -13.52 2.44
C SER A 164 -12.82 -14.00 3.57
N ARG A 165 -13.36 -14.12 4.78
CA ARG A 165 -12.61 -14.67 5.91
C ARG A 165 -11.96 -16.02 5.57
N GLU A 166 -12.74 -16.95 5.00
CA GLU A 166 -12.31 -18.30 4.63
C GLU A 166 -11.38 -18.30 3.40
N ALA A 167 -11.51 -17.31 2.51
CA ALA A 167 -10.56 -17.09 1.41
C ALA A 167 -9.21 -16.53 1.89
N GLY A 168 -9.07 -16.29 3.21
CA GLY A 168 -7.91 -15.71 3.84
C GLY A 168 -7.83 -14.21 3.60
N ALA A 169 -8.91 -13.45 3.74
CA ALA A 169 -8.91 -12.01 3.51
C ALA A 169 -7.94 -11.21 4.40
N LEU A 170 -7.70 -9.97 4.00
CA LEU A 170 -7.11 -8.95 4.87
C LEU A 170 -8.01 -8.75 6.11
N ALA A 171 -7.40 -8.68 7.28
CA ALA A 171 -8.06 -8.35 8.53
C ALA A 171 -7.71 -6.93 8.93
N MET A 172 -8.67 -6.14 9.41
CA MET A 172 -8.47 -4.77 9.90
C MET A 172 -9.04 -4.61 11.30
N VAL A 173 -8.46 -3.74 12.13
CA VAL A 173 -9.05 -3.34 13.43
C VAL A 173 -9.48 -1.87 13.35
N PRO A 174 -10.79 -1.57 13.21
CA PRO A 174 -11.27 -0.19 13.11
C PRO A 174 -10.87 0.68 14.30
N GLY A 175 -10.37 1.88 14.01
CA GLY A 175 -9.98 2.88 15.01
C GLY A 175 -8.63 2.62 15.69
N SER A 176 -7.97 1.49 15.40
CA SER A 176 -6.69 1.13 16.00
C SER A 176 -5.56 2.10 15.65
N HIS A 177 -5.65 2.82 14.52
CA HIS A 177 -4.67 3.85 14.14
C HIS A 177 -4.51 4.97 15.17
N LYS A 178 -5.55 5.21 15.97
CA LYS A 178 -5.57 6.21 17.05
C LYS A 178 -4.88 5.73 18.32
N LEU A 179 -4.58 4.44 18.44
CA LEU A 179 -3.83 3.90 19.58
C LEU A 179 -2.34 4.28 19.51
N ALA A 180 -1.85 4.68 18.34
CA ALA A 180 -0.49 5.17 18.12
C ALA A 180 0.60 4.24 18.68
N ARG A 181 0.42 2.92 18.54
CA ARG A 181 1.36 1.87 18.99
C ARG A 181 1.14 0.58 18.20
N SER A 182 2.09 -0.35 18.27
CA SER A 182 1.85 -1.74 17.86
C SER A 182 0.82 -2.41 18.77
N PRO A 183 0.10 -3.45 18.27
CA PRO A 183 -0.64 -4.35 19.15
C PRO A 183 0.31 -5.02 20.14
N ARG A 184 -0.17 -5.27 21.36
CA ARG A 184 0.50 -6.12 22.34
C ARG A 184 0.37 -7.58 21.91
N LEU A 185 1.19 -8.47 22.47
CA LEU A 185 1.17 -9.90 22.10
C LEU A 185 -0.22 -10.54 22.22
N ASP A 186 -1.01 -10.16 23.22
CA ASP A 186 -2.38 -10.61 23.45
C ASP A 186 -3.42 -9.99 22.49
N GLU A 187 -3.04 -8.97 21.74
CA GLU A 187 -3.89 -8.27 20.76
C GLU A 187 -3.57 -8.65 19.31
N MET A 188 -2.53 -9.47 19.08
CA MET A 188 -2.02 -9.83 17.76
C MET A 188 -2.77 -10.97 17.07
N GLY A 189 -3.51 -11.78 17.83
CA GLY A 189 -4.17 -12.98 17.31
C GLY A 189 -5.35 -12.67 16.38
N LEU A 190 -5.56 -13.55 15.40
CA LEU A 190 -6.74 -13.58 14.53
C LEU A 190 -7.45 -14.93 14.68
N GLY A 191 -8.75 -14.97 14.38
CA GLY A 191 -9.56 -16.19 14.50
C GLY A 191 -10.20 -16.35 15.87
N ASP A 192 -10.51 -17.59 16.23
CA ASP A 192 -11.16 -17.92 17.50
C ASP A 192 -10.23 -17.61 18.68
N GLY A 193 -10.72 -16.80 19.62
CA GLY A 193 -9.91 -16.31 20.75
C GLY A 193 -8.85 -15.25 20.36
N GLY A 194 -8.85 -14.79 19.10
CA GLY A 194 -8.04 -13.66 18.66
C GLY A 194 -8.64 -12.31 19.06
N ASN A 195 -8.13 -11.23 18.47
CA ASN A 195 -8.61 -9.88 18.72
C ASN A 195 -10.09 -9.74 18.31
N PRO A 196 -11.01 -9.45 19.25
CA PRO A 196 -12.45 -9.45 18.97
C PRO A 196 -12.89 -8.28 18.06
N ASN A 197 -12.02 -7.28 17.88
CA ASN A 197 -12.31 -6.10 17.05
C ASN A 197 -11.78 -6.25 15.62
N ALA A 198 -11.12 -7.37 15.29
CA ALA A 198 -10.64 -7.63 13.94
C ALA A 198 -11.80 -8.02 13.01
N VAL A 199 -11.96 -7.27 11.92
CA VAL A 199 -12.96 -7.51 10.88
C VAL A 199 -12.29 -8.01 9.60
N SER A 200 -12.99 -8.89 8.88
CA SER A 200 -12.59 -9.35 7.54
C SER A 200 -12.94 -8.30 6.49
N MET A 201 -12.04 -8.05 5.55
CA MET A 201 -12.34 -7.27 4.35
C MET A 201 -12.96 -8.18 3.30
N ASP A 202 -14.29 -8.21 3.25
CA ASP A 202 -15.03 -9.01 2.27
C ASP A 202 -15.30 -8.14 1.03
N ILE A 203 -14.48 -8.35 -0.01
CA ILE A 203 -14.42 -7.49 -1.20
C ILE A 203 -14.24 -8.31 -2.48
N ASP A 204 -14.64 -7.71 -3.60
CA ASP A 204 -14.63 -8.36 -4.91
C ASP A 204 -13.31 -8.07 -5.65
N PRO A 205 -12.92 -8.90 -6.64
CA PRO A 205 -11.81 -8.56 -7.54
C PRO A 205 -12.00 -7.17 -8.16
N GLY A 206 -10.95 -6.38 -8.13
CA GLY A 206 -10.93 -4.99 -8.61
C GLY A 206 -11.22 -3.94 -7.54
N ASP A 207 -11.70 -4.33 -6.36
CA ASP A 207 -11.78 -3.44 -5.21
C ASP A 207 -10.39 -3.16 -4.62
N ALA A 208 -10.25 -1.99 -3.98
CA ALA A 208 -9.04 -1.60 -3.27
C ALA A 208 -9.35 -1.23 -1.82
N VAL A 209 -8.50 -1.66 -0.88
CA VAL A 209 -8.51 -1.20 0.52
C VAL A 209 -7.35 -0.25 0.72
N VAL A 210 -7.62 0.97 1.19
CA VAL A 210 -6.60 1.98 1.51
C VAL A 210 -6.56 2.16 3.01
N TRP A 211 -5.37 2.19 3.63
CA TRP A 211 -5.25 2.40 5.07
C TRP A 211 -4.09 3.28 5.51
N HIS A 212 -4.32 3.89 6.66
CA HIS A 212 -3.35 4.65 7.44
C HIS A 212 -2.32 3.70 8.09
N GLY A 213 -1.04 4.04 8.07
CA GLY A 213 0.05 3.14 8.49
C GLY A 213 0.07 2.73 9.97
N ASN A 214 -0.68 3.43 10.82
CA ASN A 214 -0.92 3.00 12.22
C ASN A 214 -2.03 1.94 12.37
N THR A 215 -2.85 1.72 11.35
CA THR A 215 -3.99 0.80 11.42
C THR A 215 -3.49 -0.62 11.62
N TRP A 216 -3.97 -1.28 12.67
CA TRP A 216 -3.65 -2.67 12.91
C TRP A 216 -4.37 -3.54 11.89
N HIS A 217 -3.58 -4.36 11.22
CA HIS A 217 -4.05 -5.23 10.16
C HIS A 217 -3.24 -6.52 10.13
N GLY A 218 -3.80 -7.53 9.49
CA GLY A 218 -3.21 -8.86 9.36
C GLY A 218 -3.91 -9.61 8.23
N SER A 219 -3.82 -10.94 8.20
CA SER A 219 -4.65 -11.71 7.26
C SER A 219 -5.01 -13.07 7.81
N PHE A 220 -6.24 -13.49 7.51
CA PHE A 220 -6.75 -14.79 7.90
C PHE A 220 -6.05 -15.91 7.11
N VAL A 221 -6.13 -17.13 7.66
CA VAL A 221 -5.74 -18.34 6.94
C VAL A 221 -6.69 -18.54 5.78
N ARG A 222 -6.16 -18.99 4.64
CA ARG A 222 -7.01 -19.41 3.53
C ARG A 222 -7.39 -20.87 3.74
N GLU A 223 -8.68 -21.14 3.84
CA GLU A 223 -9.26 -22.46 4.03
C GLU A 223 -9.82 -23.05 2.72
N LEU A 224 -10.01 -22.21 1.70
CA LEU A 224 -10.53 -22.60 0.39
C LEU A 224 -9.42 -23.10 -0.56
N PRO A 225 -9.71 -24.06 -1.47
CA PRO A 225 -8.82 -24.41 -2.58
C PRO A 225 -8.51 -23.21 -3.50
N GLY A 226 -7.45 -23.29 -4.27
CA GLY A 226 -6.98 -22.21 -5.14
C GLY A 226 -6.10 -21.20 -4.39
N VAL A 227 -5.74 -20.11 -5.07
CA VAL A 227 -4.85 -19.08 -4.54
C VAL A 227 -5.60 -17.75 -4.37
N ARG A 228 -5.17 -16.96 -3.39
CA ARG A 228 -5.56 -15.56 -3.20
C ARG A 228 -4.42 -14.69 -3.68
N MET A 229 -4.69 -13.87 -4.68
CA MET A 229 -3.73 -12.90 -5.24
C MET A 229 -4.16 -11.49 -4.90
N ASN A 230 -3.17 -10.65 -4.65
CA ASN A 230 -3.38 -9.23 -4.43
C ASN A 230 -2.21 -8.43 -4.96
N LEU A 231 -2.42 -7.13 -5.06
CA LEU A 231 -1.33 -6.18 -5.21
C LEU A 231 -1.31 -5.28 -3.98
N ALA A 232 -0.24 -5.36 -3.20
CA ALA A 232 0.04 -4.47 -2.09
C ALA A 232 0.99 -3.37 -2.58
N VAL A 233 0.53 -2.13 -2.48
CA VAL A 233 1.25 -0.94 -2.93
C VAL A 233 1.48 -0.04 -1.72
N TYR A 234 2.71 -0.07 -1.23
CA TYR A 234 3.11 0.61 -0.01
C TYR A 234 3.74 1.95 -0.35
N PHE A 235 3.26 3.01 0.28
CA PHE A 235 3.76 4.37 0.13
C PHE A 235 4.32 4.90 1.44
N ASN A 236 5.27 5.82 1.34
CA ASN A 236 5.84 6.49 2.49
C ASN A 236 6.01 7.99 2.26
N ARG A 237 6.16 8.75 3.33
CA ARG A 237 6.59 10.15 3.24
C ARG A 237 8.01 10.22 2.72
N GLN A 238 8.32 11.29 1.99
CA GLN A 238 9.57 11.45 1.25
C GLN A 238 10.85 11.25 2.09
N TYR A 239 10.83 11.56 3.38
CA TYR A 239 12.01 11.40 4.25
C TYR A 239 12.25 9.97 4.74
N ILE A 240 11.34 9.03 4.45
CA ILE A 240 11.45 7.63 4.84
C ILE A 240 12.16 6.85 3.74
N ARG A 241 13.12 6.01 4.14
CA ARG A 241 13.79 5.10 3.22
C ARG A 241 12.80 4.07 2.69
N THR A 242 12.71 3.95 1.36
CA THR A 242 11.88 2.96 0.67
C THR A 242 12.37 1.53 0.92
N GLN A 243 11.46 0.56 0.89
CA GLN A 243 11.78 -0.86 1.04
C GLN A 243 12.45 -1.41 -0.23
N GLU A 244 11.88 -1.07 -1.39
CA GLU A 244 12.45 -1.35 -2.69
C GLU A 244 13.33 -0.18 -3.12
N HIS A 245 14.41 -0.51 -3.82
CA HIS A 245 15.34 0.47 -4.36
C HIS A 245 14.75 1.04 -5.66
N HIS A 246 14.03 2.15 -5.53
CA HIS A 246 13.65 3.02 -6.66
C HIS A 246 14.69 4.15 -6.85
N GLY A 247 14.40 5.11 -7.73
CA GLY A 247 15.33 6.18 -8.11
C GLY A 247 16.34 5.69 -9.15
N ASP A 248 17.62 5.60 -8.79
CA ASP A 248 18.70 5.25 -9.73
C ASP A 248 18.62 3.80 -10.28
N ALA A 249 17.72 2.98 -9.75
CA ALA A 249 17.51 1.59 -10.16
C ALA A 249 16.23 1.40 -10.99
N VAL A 250 15.52 2.48 -11.33
CA VAL A 250 14.38 2.43 -12.26
C VAL A 250 14.92 2.08 -13.66
N PRO A 251 14.36 1.07 -14.35
CA PRO A 251 14.76 0.75 -15.72
C PRO A 251 14.55 1.94 -16.67
N GLU A 252 15.49 2.15 -17.59
CA GLU A 252 15.45 3.29 -18.54
C GLU A 252 14.15 3.29 -19.36
N GLU A 253 13.71 2.12 -19.82
CA GLU A 253 12.45 1.95 -20.56
C GLU A 253 11.21 2.45 -19.81
N VAL A 254 11.19 2.34 -18.47
CA VAL A 254 10.11 2.88 -17.64
C VAL A 254 10.19 4.40 -17.59
N LEU A 255 11.39 4.97 -17.47
CA LEU A 255 11.61 6.42 -17.49
C LEU A 255 11.23 7.03 -18.85
N GLU A 256 11.58 6.36 -19.95
CA GLU A 256 11.23 6.79 -21.31
C GLU A 256 9.72 6.75 -21.54
N ARG A 257 9.05 5.66 -21.14
CA ARG A 257 7.60 5.49 -21.26
C ARG A 257 6.83 6.58 -20.50
N HIS A 258 7.35 6.97 -19.33
CA HIS A 258 6.70 7.93 -18.41
C HIS A 258 7.38 9.30 -18.36
N ALA A 259 8.14 9.68 -19.38
CA ALA A 259 8.92 10.92 -19.37
C ALA A 259 8.08 12.20 -19.12
N ASN A 260 6.78 12.16 -19.43
CA ASN A 260 5.84 13.25 -19.20
C ASN A 260 4.91 13.03 -18.00
N ASP A 261 4.97 11.88 -17.32
CA ASP A 261 4.19 11.60 -16.12
C ASP A 261 4.95 12.04 -14.87
N THR A 262 4.82 13.32 -14.56
CA THR A 262 5.46 13.88 -13.36
C THR A 262 4.99 13.23 -12.07
N ARG A 263 3.77 12.67 -12.00
CA ARG A 263 3.26 12.06 -10.78
C ARG A 263 3.95 10.72 -10.54
N LEU A 264 3.98 9.85 -11.54
CA LEU A 264 4.68 8.57 -11.47
C LEU A 264 6.18 8.76 -11.21
N LEU A 265 6.84 9.68 -11.94
CA LEU A 265 8.26 9.95 -11.72
C LEU A 265 8.55 10.47 -10.30
N ASN A 266 7.65 11.27 -9.71
CA ASN A 266 7.80 11.70 -8.32
C ASN A 266 7.64 10.53 -7.35
N LEU A 267 6.68 9.63 -7.57
CA LEU A 267 6.52 8.40 -6.77
C LEU A 267 7.80 7.55 -6.79
N LEU A 268 8.51 7.53 -7.92
CA LEU A 268 9.79 6.82 -8.10
C LEU A 268 11.01 7.62 -7.62
N GLY A 269 10.82 8.79 -7.02
CA GLY A 269 11.89 9.56 -6.38
C GLY A 269 12.58 10.62 -7.24
N ALA A 270 11.98 11.05 -8.36
CA ALA A 270 12.58 12.10 -9.21
C ALA A 270 12.95 13.38 -8.42
N LYS A 271 12.14 13.73 -7.40
CA LYS A 271 12.35 14.89 -6.52
C LYS A 271 13.04 14.57 -5.19
N GLN A 272 13.48 13.34 -4.95
CA GLN A 272 14.14 12.93 -3.70
C GLN A 272 15.54 13.57 -3.59
N PRO A 273 15.79 14.47 -2.62
CA PRO A 273 17.12 15.05 -2.46
C PRO A 273 18.10 14.17 -1.69
N TYR A 274 17.63 13.10 -1.02
CA TYR A 274 18.47 12.17 -0.26
C TYR A 274 19.00 11.01 -1.12
N GLY A 275 19.96 10.24 -0.58
CA GLY A 275 20.64 9.16 -1.33
C GLY A 275 21.94 9.60 -2.01
N TRP A 276 22.59 10.64 -1.48
CA TRP A 276 23.81 11.22 -2.05
C TRP A 276 24.89 10.17 -2.31
N ARG A 277 25.55 10.33 -3.46
CA ARG A 277 26.74 9.58 -3.83
C ARG A 277 28.00 10.39 -3.48
N ARG A 278 29.17 9.93 -3.93
CA ARG A 278 30.45 10.57 -3.59
C ARG A 278 30.56 12.01 -4.12
N GLU A 279 29.79 12.33 -5.14
CA GLU A 279 29.67 13.63 -5.77
C GLU A 279 28.93 14.65 -4.88
N GLY A 280 28.18 14.18 -3.88
CA GLY A 280 27.46 15.02 -2.92
C GLY A 280 25.98 15.28 -3.27
N PRO A 281 25.31 16.19 -2.54
CA PRO A 281 23.93 16.57 -2.79
C PRO A 281 23.69 17.26 -4.14
N ASP A 282 22.51 16.99 -4.72
CA ASP A 282 21.88 17.89 -5.68
C ASP A 282 21.01 18.92 -4.93
N TYR A 283 21.55 20.12 -4.72
CA TYR A 283 20.85 21.21 -4.02
C TYR A 283 19.63 21.74 -4.76
N SER A 284 19.47 21.48 -6.07
CA SER A 284 18.27 21.89 -6.80
C SER A 284 17.02 21.13 -6.32
N LYS A 285 17.18 19.87 -5.90
CA LYS A 285 16.10 19.05 -5.34
C LYS A 285 15.68 19.48 -3.93
N PHE A 286 16.57 20.09 -3.15
CA PHE A 286 16.22 20.61 -1.82
C PHE A 286 15.18 21.72 -1.86
N ALA A 287 15.12 22.50 -2.95
CA ALA A 287 14.09 23.52 -3.13
C ALA A 287 12.68 22.93 -3.38
N LEU A 288 12.59 21.62 -3.70
CA LEU A 288 11.36 20.90 -3.99
C LEU A 288 10.86 20.08 -2.78
N MET A 289 11.49 20.23 -1.62
CA MET A 289 11.12 19.52 -0.40
C MET A 289 9.75 19.97 0.12
N PRO A 290 8.94 19.06 0.68
CA PRO A 290 7.69 19.40 1.34
C PRO A 290 7.98 20.31 2.54
N ARG A 291 7.17 21.36 2.67
CA ARG A 291 7.24 22.33 3.79
C ARG A 291 6.06 22.15 4.76
N GLY A 292 5.02 21.44 4.34
CA GLY A 292 3.83 21.10 5.10
C GLY A 292 3.48 19.61 5.01
N LEU A 293 2.41 19.24 5.71
CA LEU A 293 1.95 17.85 5.83
C LEU A 293 1.41 17.27 4.50
N TYR A 294 0.89 18.14 3.64
CA TYR A 294 0.21 17.78 2.38
C TYR A 294 1.03 18.11 1.14
N ASP A 295 2.21 18.71 1.30
CA ASP A 295 3.14 19.00 0.20
C ASP A 295 3.80 17.74 -0.38
#